data_AF-A0A9Q3L318-F1
#
_entry.id   AF-A0A9Q3L318-F1
#
_cell.length_a   1.000
_cell.length_b   1.000
_cell.length_c   1.000
_cell.angle_alpha   90.00
_cell.angle_beta   90.00
_cell.angle_gamma   90.00
#
_symmetry.space_group_name_H-M   'P 1'
#
loop_
_entity.id
_entity.type
_entity.pdbx_description
1 polymer ?
#
loop_
_entity_poly.entity_id
_entity_poly.type
_entity_poly.pdbx_seq_one_letter_code
_entity_poly.pdbx_strand_id
1 'polypeptide(L)'
;MYGIDLHNNKDRHFTIGDNKCQTFALLPFKRQITGNKVSKVNSELENFNSEHFNEAEISLHPTDKQESDLSALLYDHKEAFASDKEPLVASFGHEVDIILNIERAYPPLLRRPAYPETLKSREAL
;
A
#
# COMPACT_ATOMS: atom_id res chain seq x y z
N MET A 1 -0.39 -24.63 -12.07
CA MET A 1 -0.46 -23.23 -11.62
C MET A 1 -1.92 -22.83 -11.72
N TYR A 2 -2.58 -22.54 -10.61
CA TYR A 2 -4.01 -22.20 -10.63
C TYR A 2 -4.17 -20.73 -11.06
N GLY A 3 -4.89 -20.48 -12.14
CA GLY A 3 -5.22 -19.13 -12.60
C GLY A 3 -6.32 -18.49 -11.75
N ILE A 4 -6.36 -17.16 -11.74
CA ILE A 4 -7.44 -16.38 -11.14
C ILE A 4 -8.21 -15.73 -12.28
N ASP A 5 -9.51 -16.02 -12.38
CA ASP A 5 -10.38 -15.43 -13.39
C ASP A 5 -11.36 -14.44 -12.76
N LEU A 6 -11.33 -13.20 -13.23
CA LEU A 6 -12.20 -12.12 -12.76
C LEU A 6 -13.43 -11.98 -13.66
N HIS A 7 -14.61 -11.91 -13.04
CA HIS A 7 -15.90 -11.80 -13.70
C HIS A 7 -16.61 -10.51 -13.27
N ASN A 8 -16.99 -9.68 -14.24
CA ASN A 8 -17.55 -8.34 -14.01
C ASN A 8 -18.97 -8.27 -14.58
N ASN A 9 -19.87 -9.12 -14.05
CA ASN A 9 -21.29 -9.14 -14.42
C ASN A 9 -22.09 -8.24 -13.46
N LYS A 10 -23.33 -8.62 -13.07
CA LYS A 10 -24.17 -7.84 -12.15
C LYS A 10 -23.46 -7.50 -10.83
N ASP A 11 -22.67 -8.44 -10.31
CA ASP A 11 -21.78 -8.26 -9.16
C ASP A 11 -20.36 -8.73 -9.54
N ARG A 12 -19.32 -8.05 -9.03
CA ARG A 12 -17.92 -8.46 -9.24
C ARG A 12 -17.61 -9.72 -8.45
N HIS A 13 -17.07 -10.75 -9.12
CA HIS A 13 -16.66 -11.99 -8.47
C HIS A 13 -15.44 -12.61 -9.17
N PHE A 14 -14.71 -13.49 -8.48
CA PHE A 14 -13.58 -14.21 -9.05
C PHE A 14 -13.64 -15.72 -8.76
N THR A 15 -12.96 -16.50 -9.59
CA THR A 15 -12.77 -17.95 -9.40
C THR A 15 -11.28 -18.27 -9.34
N ILE A 16 -10.93 -19.34 -8.61
CA ILE A 16 -9.54 -19.82 -8.49
C ILE A 16 -9.47 -21.22 -9.11
N GLY A 17 -8.62 -21.40 -10.13
CA GLY A 17 -8.47 -22.67 -10.86
C GLY A 17 -9.66 -22.99 -11.77
N ASP A 18 -9.74 -24.25 -12.23
CA ASP A 18 -10.76 -24.70 -13.20
C ASP A 18 -12.17 -24.88 -12.61
N ASN A 19 -12.34 -24.69 -11.30
CA ASN A 19 -13.60 -24.92 -10.59
C ASN A 19 -14.55 -23.71 -10.76
N LYS A 20 -15.19 -23.62 -11.93
CA LYS A 20 -16.21 -22.59 -12.25
C LYS A 20 -17.42 -22.56 -11.31
N CYS A 21 -17.61 -23.60 -10.48
CA CYS A 21 -18.71 -23.68 -9.53
C CYS A 21 -18.47 -22.92 -8.23
N GLN A 22 -17.22 -22.56 -7.90
CA GLN A 22 -16.89 -21.85 -6.67
C GLN A 22 -16.50 -20.40 -6.98
N THR A 23 -17.45 -19.49 -6.82
CA THR A 23 -17.27 -18.04 -7.06
C THR A 23 -17.16 -17.28 -5.75
N PHE A 24 -16.27 -16.30 -5.69
CA PHE A 24 -16.07 -15.43 -4.53
C PHE A 24 -16.49 -14.00 -4.91
N ALA A 25 -17.45 -13.43 -4.17
CA ALA A 25 -17.95 -12.08 -4.43
C ALA A 25 -17.03 -11.00 -3.84
N LEU A 26 -16.82 -9.92 -4.61
CA LEU A 26 -16.16 -8.70 -4.16
C LEU A 26 -17.25 -7.73 -3.70
N LEU A 27 -17.46 -7.64 -2.39
CA LEU A 27 -18.44 -6.73 -1.80
C LEU A 27 -17.84 -5.31 -1.68
N PRO A 28 -18.57 -4.26 -2.10
CA PRO A 28 -18.14 -2.89 -1.88
C PRO A 28 -18.16 -2.57 -0.38
N PHE A 29 -16.99 -2.34 0.20
CA PHE A 29 -16.87 -1.94 1.60
C PHE A 29 -17.41 -0.52 1.78
N LYS A 30 -18.48 -0.36 2.58
CA LYS A 30 -18.95 0.94 3.06
C LYS A 30 -18.97 0.91 4.59
N ARG A 31 -17.92 1.44 5.21
CA ARG A 31 -17.85 1.61 6.67
C ARG A 31 -18.93 2.60 7.10
N GLN A 32 -19.90 2.16 7.91
CA GLN A 32 -20.78 3.07 8.63
C GLN A 32 -20.06 3.50 9.91
N ILE A 33 -19.57 4.73 9.93
CA ILE A 33 -18.90 5.32 11.09
C ILE A 33 -19.97 5.61 12.14
N THR A 34 -20.01 4.82 13.22
CA THR A 34 -20.90 5.09 14.36
C THR A 34 -20.09 5.82 15.43
N GLY A 35 -20.11 7.14 15.37
CA GLY A 35 -19.43 7.98 16.36
C GLY A 35 -20.14 7.94 17.71
N ASN A 36 -19.42 7.60 18.78
CA ASN A 36 -19.50 8.23 20.11
C ASN A 36 -18.67 7.44 21.13
N LYS A 37 -17.61 8.05 21.67
CA LYS A 37 -17.34 8.15 23.12
C LYS A 37 -16.13 9.03 23.39
N VAL A 38 -16.40 10.10 24.13
CA VAL A 38 -15.45 11.09 24.63
C VAL A 38 -14.81 10.57 25.91
N SER A 39 -13.48 10.46 25.94
CA SER A 39 -12.70 10.42 27.18
C SER A 39 -11.30 10.97 26.93
N LYS A 40 -10.96 12.08 27.60
CA LYS A 40 -9.67 12.82 27.62
C LYS A 40 -8.62 12.26 26.65
N VAL A 41 -8.63 12.80 25.44
CA VAL A 41 -7.89 12.21 24.34
C VAL A 41 -6.56 12.93 24.12
N ASN A 42 -5.48 12.16 23.95
CA ASN A 42 -4.27 12.63 23.30
C ASN A 42 -4.65 13.11 21.90
N SER A 43 -4.64 14.42 21.66
CA SER A 43 -5.03 15.03 20.37
C SER A 43 -4.33 14.39 19.17
N GLU A 44 -3.09 13.94 19.38
CA GLU A 44 -2.28 13.28 18.35
C GLU A 44 -2.77 11.87 17.98
N LEU A 45 -3.33 11.12 18.94
CA LEU A 45 -3.87 9.78 18.69
C LEU A 45 -5.17 9.85 17.88
N GLU A 46 -6.01 10.87 18.11
CA GLU A 46 -7.22 11.09 17.31
C GLU A 46 -6.89 11.52 15.90
N ASN A 47 -5.89 12.40 15.74
CA ASN A 47 -5.39 12.77 14.43
C ASN A 47 -4.88 11.53 13.68
N PHE A 48 -4.07 10.69 14.33
CA PHE A 48 -3.61 9.41 13.77
C PHE A 48 -4.77 8.49 13.39
N ASN A 49 -5.78 8.36 14.25
CA ASN A 49 -6.95 7.54 13.97
C ASN A 49 -7.74 8.05 12.77
N SER A 50 -7.90 9.37 12.65
CA SER A 50 -8.61 10.01 11.56
C SER A 50 -7.89 9.89 10.21
N GLU A 51 -6.56 10.01 10.22
CA GLU A 51 -5.74 10.03 9.01
C GLU A 51 -5.35 8.62 8.54
N HIS A 52 -5.02 7.71 9.45
CA HIS A 52 -4.43 6.41 9.09
C HIS A 52 -5.31 5.22 9.46
N PHE A 53 -5.82 5.17 10.70
CA PHE A 53 -6.54 4.00 11.18
C PHE A 53 -7.93 3.84 10.53
N ASN A 54 -8.60 4.96 10.23
CA ASN A 54 -9.91 4.97 9.58
C ASN A 54 -9.87 4.59 8.10
N GLU A 55 -8.76 4.86 7.43
CA GLU A 55 -8.54 4.46 6.03
C GLU A 55 -8.10 2.99 5.94
N ALA A 56 -7.45 2.45 6.97
CA ALA A 56 -7.00 1.07 6.99
C ALA A 56 -8.15 0.06 6.93
N GLU A 57 -8.08 -0.91 6.03
CA GLU A 57 -9.04 -2.02 5.93
C GLU A 57 -8.78 -3.06 7.03
N ILE A 58 -9.36 -2.86 8.21
CA ILE A 58 -9.31 -3.81 9.33
C ILE A 58 -10.49 -4.77 9.23
N SER A 59 -10.30 -6.03 9.63
CA SER A 59 -11.35 -7.05 9.65
C SER A 59 -12.56 -6.64 10.51
N LEU A 60 -13.75 -7.17 10.25
CA LEU A 60 -15.01 -6.87 10.97
C LEU A 60 -15.18 -7.60 12.31
N HIS A 61 -14.21 -8.41 12.73
CA HIS A 61 -14.31 -9.24 13.93
C HIS A 61 -13.69 -8.68 15.24
N PRO A 62 -12.96 -7.54 15.29
CA PRO A 62 -12.45 -7.05 16.55
C PRO A 62 -13.59 -6.46 17.38
N THR A 63 -13.51 -6.66 18.69
CA THR A 63 -14.34 -5.94 19.66
C THR A 63 -13.83 -4.51 19.80
N ASP A 64 -14.68 -3.54 20.17
CA ASP A 64 -14.29 -2.14 20.41
C ASP A 64 -13.02 -1.98 21.26
N LYS A 65 -12.82 -2.86 22.24
CA LYS A 65 -11.60 -2.89 23.07
C LYS A 65 -10.36 -3.27 22.26
N GLN A 66 -10.46 -4.28 21.41
CA GLN A 66 -9.37 -4.74 20.58
C GLN A 66 -9.02 -3.70 19.50
N GLU A 67 -10.01 -2.98 18.97
CA GLU A 67 -9.75 -1.87 18.05
C GLU A 67 -9.02 -0.73 18.76
N SER A 68 -9.46 -0.36 19.97
CA SER A 68 -8.78 0.64 20.79
C SER A 68 -7.34 0.22 21.12
N ASP A 69 -7.14 -1.02 21.57
CA ASP A 69 -5.81 -1.54 21.91
C ASP A 69 -4.90 -1.59 20.68
N LEU A 70 -5.43 -1.97 19.51
CA LEU A 70 -4.71 -1.98 18.25
C LEU A 70 -4.32 -0.57 17.80
N SER A 71 -5.23 0.39 17.89
CA SER A 71 -4.95 1.79 17.53
C SER A 71 -3.83 2.38 18.40
N ALA A 72 -3.85 2.09 19.70
CA ALA A 72 -2.81 2.51 20.63
C ALA A 72 -1.45 1.88 20.28
N LEU A 73 -1.43 0.55 20.04
CA LEU A 73 -0.22 -0.17 19.65
C LEU A 73 0.40 0.37 18.35
N LEU A 74 -0.44 0.64 17.35
CA LEU A 74 0.03 1.15 16.06
C LEU A 74 0.56 2.58 16.16
N TYR A 75 -0.08 3.42 16.98
CA TYR A 75 0.40 4.77 17.24
C TYR A 75 1.75 4.77 17.98
N ASP A 76 1.91 3.91 18.99
CA ASP A 76 3.15 3.77 19.75
C ASP A 76 4.34 3.35 18.87
N HIS A 77 4.07 2.60 17.79
CA HIS A 77 5.06 2.12 16.84
C HIS A 77 4.98 2.79 15.46
N LYS A 78 4.34 3.96 15.35
CA LYS A 78 4.11 4.64 14.06
C LYS A 78 5.39 4.90 13.26
N GLU A 79 6.51 5.13 13.93
CA GLU A 79 7.84 5.38 13.33
C GLU A 79 8.45 4.14 12.66
N ALA A 80 7.96 2.94 12.98
CA ALA A 80 8.42 1.69 12.35
C ALA A 80 7.83 1.47 10.95
N PHE A 81 6.84 2.29 10.54
CA PHE A 81 6.14 2.16 9.26
C PHE A 81 6.57 3.27 8.30
N ALA A 82 6.63 2.94 7.00
CA ALA A 82 6.85 3.94 5.96
C ALA A 82 5.61 4.84 5.81
N SER A 83 5.82 6.15 5.69
CA SER A 83 4.79 7.09 5.23
C SER A 83 5.18 7.67 3.88
N ASP A 84 4.23 8.22 3.14
CA ASP A 84 4.50 8.93 1.88
C ASP A 84 5.45 10.12 2.07
N LYS A 85 5.44 10.72 3.26
CA LYS A 85 6.32 11.83 3.65
C LYS A 85 7.66 11.36 4.20
N GLU A 86 7.67 10.19 4.82
CA GLU A 86 8.80 9.59 5.51
C GLU A 86 8.96 8.14 5.05
N PRO A 87 9.46 7.93 3.82
CA PRO A 87 9.71 6.59 3.34
C PRO A 87 10.81 5.95 4.19
N LEU A 88 10.80 4.62 4.34
CA LEU A 88 11.83 3.86 5.05
C LEU A 88 13.18 3.96 4.31
N VAL A 89 13.84 5.12 4.39
CA VAL A 89 15.01 5.45 3.59
C VAL A 89 16.05 6.05 4.51
N ALA A 90 16.65 5.17 5.31
CA ALA A 90 18.05 5.20 5.75
C ALA A 90 18.25 4.05 6.74
N SER A 91 18.29 2.81 6.22
CA SER A 91 18.93 1.76 7.02
C SER A 91 20.43 2.07 7.04
N PHE A 92 20.97 2.24 8.25
CA PHE A 92 22.38 2.49 8.48
C PHE A 92 23.20 1.42 7.72
N GLY A 93 24.07 1.84 6.78
CA GLY A 93 24.89 0.93 5.97
C GLY A 93 24.46 0.69 4.51
N HIS A 94 23.33 1.27 4.05
CA HIS A 94 22.96 1.29 2.61
C HIS A 94 23.26 2.65 1.95
N GLU A 95 24.26 3.38 2.44
CA GLU A 95 24.72 4.61 1.83
C GLU A 95 25.36 4.30 0.48
N VAL A 96 24.92 4.98 -0.58
CA VAL A 96 25.47 4.81 -1.93
C VAL A 96 26.40 5.97 -2.24
N ASP A 97 27.70 5.70 -2.24
CA ASP A 97 28.71 6.64 -2.73
C ASP A 97 28.72 6.64 -4.26
N ILE A 98 28.04 7.62 -4.87
CA ILE A 98 28.05 7.83 -6.31
C ILE A 98 29.25 8.70 -6.67
N ILE A 99 30.33 8.07 -7.14
CA ILE A 99 31.48 8.78 -7.69
C ILE A 99 31.25 9.04 -9.18
N LEU A 100 31.05 10.30 -9.55
CA LEU A 100 30.92 10.71 -10.95
C LEU A 100 32.31 10.72 -11.63
N ASN A 101 32.67 9.59 -12.24
CA ASN A 101 33.82 9.56 -13.14
C ASN A 101 33.49 10.33 -14.42
N ILE A 102 34.27 11.36 -14.71
CA ILE A 102 34.23 12.14 -15.97
C ILE A 102 34.76 11.33 -17.17
N GLU A 103 35.23 10.11 -16.93
CA GLU A 103 35.67 9.18 -17.97
C GLU A 103 34.46 8.60 -18.70
N ARG A 104 34.48 8.68 -20.03
CA ARG A 104 33.40 8.10 -20.85
C ARG A 104 33.47 6.58 -20.73
N ALA A 105 32.50 5.97 -20.05
CA ALA A 105 32.42 4.52 -19.83
C ALA A 105 32.55 3.66 -21.11
N TYR A 106 32.21 4.23 -22.27
CA TYR A 106 32.41 3.63 -23.59
C TYR A 106 32.81 4.70 -24.63
N PRO A 107 33.56 4.33 -25.68
CA PRO A 107 33.73 5.16 -26.87
C PRO A 107 32.37 5.64 -27.39
N PRO A 108 32.23 6.90 -27.84
CA PRO A 108 30.96 7.45 -28.34
C PRO A 108 30.28 6.57 -29.41
N LEU A 109 31.09 5.83 -30.17
CA LEU A 109 30.70 4.89 -31.21
C LEU A 109 29.87 3.69 -30.71
N LEU A 110 29.95 3.35 -29.41
CA LEU A 110 29.18 2.26 -28.79
C LEU A 110 27.94 2.73 -28.04
N ARG A 111 27.67 4.04 -28.02
CA ARG A 111 26.42 4.56 -27.45
C ARG A 111 25.26 4.17 -28.37
N ARG A 112 24.43 3.25 -27.91
CA ARG A 112 23.12 3.01 -28.52
C ARG A 112 22.18 4.13 -28.09
N PRO A 113 21.31 4.63 -28.98
CA PRO A 113 20.21 5.49 -28.55
C PRO A 113 19.37 4.73 -27.51
N ALA A 114 18.69 5.48 -26.63
CA ALA A 114 17.69 4.88 -25.76
C ALA A 114 16.71 4.07 -26.64
N TYR A 115 16.40 2.86 -26.20
CA TYR A 115 15.40 2.05 -26.91
C TYR A 115 14.09 2.84 -26.95
N PRO A 116 13.39 2.85 -28.10
CA PRO A 116 12.11 3.55 -28.19
C PRO A 116 11.16 3.00 -27.13
N GLU A 117 10.60 3.90 -26.33
CA GLU A 117 9.64 3.52 -25.32
C GLU A 117 8.38 2.95 -25.96
N THR A 118 7.81 1.91 -25.35
CA THR A 118 6.51 1.42 -25.78
C THR A 118 5.42 2.40 -25.33
N LEU A 119 4.30 2.46 -26.05
CA LEU A 119 3.16 3.30 -25.68
C LEU A 119 2.72 3.07 -24.22
N LYS A 120 2.74 1.81 -23.79
CA LYS A 120 2.40 1.40 -22.41
C LYS A 120 3.39 1.92 -21.37
N SER A 121 4.68 1.98 -21.70
CA SER A 121 5.71 2.56 -20.84
C SER A 121 5.51 4.07 -20.70
N ARG A 122 5.13 4.72 -21.81
CA ARG A 122 4.94 6.16 -21.89
C ARG A 122 3.69 6.67 -21.15
N GLU A 123 2.70 5.82 -20.95
CA GLU A 123 1.49 6.10 -20.17
C GLU A 123 1.67 5.89 -18.66
N ALA A 124 2.73 5.18 -18.24
CA ALA A 124 2.98 4.82 -16.85
C ALA A 124 3.98 5.76 -16.13
N LEU A 125 4.59 6.68 -16.86
CA LEU A 125 5.42 7.78 -16.36
C LEU A 125 4.54 9.00 -16.03
#